data_AF-A0A257P091-F1
#
_entry.id   AF-A0A257P091-F1
#
_cell.length_a   1.000
_cell.length_b   1.000
_cell.length_c   1.000
_cell.angle_alpha   90.00
_cell.angle_beta   90.00
_cell.angle_gamma   90.00
#
_symmetry.space_group_name_H-M   'P 1'
#
loop_
_entity.id
_entity.type
_entity.pdbx_description
1 polymer ?
#
loop_
_entity_poly.entity_id
_entity_poly.type
_entity_poly.pdbx_seq_one_letter_code
_entity_poly.pdbx_strand_id
1 'polypeptide(L)'
;MFNPSKDEVRQFFLSAWQRHRAGGVLTPLELIAADWMELHPEYHAELTDPQSASRDYAVEQGRTNPFLHLSMHLSIAEQVSIDQPPGIRQAFELLRSKRGEHEAHHAIMECLGE
;
A
#
# COMPACT_ATOMS: atom_id res chain seq x y z
N MET A 1 -13.94 -14.46 -7.45
CA MET A 1 -13.42 -13.22 -6.85
C MET A 1 -12.64 -13.64 -5.62
N PHE A 2 -11.32 -13.45 -5.63
CA PHE A 2 -10.49 -13.62 -4.44
C PHE A 2 -10.63 -12.32 -3.65
N ASN A 3 -11.45 -12.32 -2.60
CA ASN A 3 -11.62 -11.14 -1.75
C ASN A 3 -10.99 -11.49 -0.40
N PRO A 4 -9.67 -11.23 -0.22
CA PRO A 4 -8.99 -11.60 1.00
C PRO A 4 -9.65 -10.88 2.18
N SER A 5 -9.73 -11.59 3.30
CA SER A 5 -10.13 -11.02 4.58
C SER A 5 -9.14 -9.93 5.02
N LYS A 6 -9.59 -9.05 5.91
CA LYS A 6 -8.73 -8.01 6.51
C LYS A 6 -7.46 -8.60 7.13
N ASP A 7 -7.60 -9.75 7.81
CA ASP A 7 -6.48 -10.39 8.48
C ASP A 7 -5.47 -10.98 7.48
N GLU A 8 -5.93 -11.55 6.36
CA GLU A 8 -5.05 -12.04 5.29
C GLU A 8 -4.23 -10.89 4.67
N VAL A 9 -4.85 -9.73 4.42
CA VAL A 9 -4.15 -8.55 3.90
C VAL A 9 -3.09 -8.06 4.89
N ARG A 10 -3.42 -8.00 6.19
CA ARG A 10 -2.48 -7.55 7.21
C ARG A 10 -1.29 -8.51 7.33
N GLN A 11 -1.55 -9.81 7.38
CA GLN A 11 -0.51 -10.83 7.43
C GLN A 11 0.37 -10.85 6.18
N PHE A 12 -0.21 -10.56 5.01
CA PHE A 12 0.54 -10.39 3.78
C PHE A 12 1.61 -9.29 3.92
N PHE A 13 1.26 -8.09 4.39
CA PHE A 13 2.23 -7.01 4.56
C PHE A 13 3.32 -7.32 5.58
N LEU A 14 2.96 -7.91 6.73
CA LEU A 14 3.96 -8.31 7.74
C LEU A 14 4.94 -9.35 7.17
N SER A 15 4.43 -10.36 6.46
CA SER A 15 5.24 -11.43 5.88
C SER A 15 6.13 -10.91 4.74
N ALA A 16 5.59 -10.05 3.88
CA ALA A 16 6.33 -9.41 2.79
C ALA A 16 7.47 -8.56 3.34
N TRP A 17 7.20 -7.73 4.35
CA TRP A 17 8.22 -6.88 4.98
C TRP A 17 9.31 -7.70 5.68
N GLN A 18 8.92 -8.74 6.42
CA GLN A 18 9.88 -9.65 7.05
C GLN A 18 10.79 -10.31 6.01
N ARG A 19 10.23 -10.85 4.92
CA ARG A 19 11.00 -11.49 3.84
C ARG A 19 11.93 -10.51 3.14
N HIS A 20 11.44 -9.30 2.86
CA HIS A 20 12.22 -8.23 2.22
C HIS A 20 13.44 -7.87 3.07
N ARG A 21 13.25 -7.60 4.37
CA ARG A 21 14.34 -7.28 5.30
C ARG A 21 15.34 -8.42 5.50
N ALA A 22 14.92 -9.66 5.31
CA ALA A 22 15.79 -10.83 5.37
C ALA A 22 16.56 -11.09 4.04
N GLY A 23 16.31 -10.29 2.99
CA GLY A 23 16.86 -10.55 1.65
C GLY A 23 16.33 -11.85 1.03
N GLY A 24 15.13 -12.27 1.43
CA GLY A 24 14.49 -13.49 0.96
C GLY A 24 13.89 -13.34 -0.45
N VAL A 25 13.44 -14.46 -1.00
CA VAL A 25 12.71 -14.46 -2.29
C VAL A 25 11.30 -13.91 -2.06
N LEU A 26 10.95 -12.87 -2.82
CA LEU A 26 9.63 -12.24 -2.82
C LEU A 26 8.86 -12.63 -4.08
N THR A 27 7.55 -12.81 -3.95
CA THR A 27 6.65 -12.88 -5.10
C THR A 27 6.54 -11.51 -5.78
N PRO A 28 6.05 -11.43 -7.04
CA PRO A 28 5.90 -10.15 -7.73
C PRO A 28 5.04 -9.12 -6.96
N LEU A 29 3.96 -9.57 -6.31
CA LEU A 29 3.12 -8.67 -5.52
C LEU A 29 3.82 -8.19 -4.25
N GLU A 30 4.62 -9.06 -3.61
CA GLU A 30 5.40 -8.66 -2.43
C GLU A 30 6.52 -7.69 -2.77
N LEU A 31 7.12 -7.77 -3.96
CA LEU A 31 8.09 -6.78 -4.44
C LEU A 31 7.44 -5.39 -4.53
N ILE A 32 6.30 -5.30 -5.21
CA ILE A 32 5.56 -4.03 -5.32
C ILE A 32 5.18 -3.51 -3.92
N ALA A 33 4.70 -4.39 -3.03
CA ALA A 33 4.37 -3.99 -1.67
C ALA A 33 5.61 -3.51 -0.89
N ALA A 34 6.75 -4.19 -1.03
CA ALA A 34 8.01 -3.82 -0.37
C ALA A 34 8.52 -2.46 -0.83
N ASP A 35 8.43 -2.15 -2.12
CA ASP A 35 8.81 -0.84 -2.65
C ASP A 35 7.99 0.29 -2.01
N TRP A 36 6.68 0.08 -1.83
CA TRP A 36 5.85 1.03 -1.09
C TRP A 36 6.20 1.10 0.39
N MET A 37 6.43 -0.04 1.05
CA MET A 37 6.80 -0.07 2.47
C MET A 37 8.11 0.69 2.74
N GLU A 38 9.10 0.64 1.83
CA GLU A 38 10.34 1.44 1.94
C GLU A 38 10.09 2.94 1.92
N LEU A 39 9.07 3.40 1.17
CA LEU A 39 8.69 4.81 1.09
C LEU A 39 7.91 5.31 2.32
N HIS A 40 7.49 4.40 3.22
CA HIS A 40 6.73 4.71 4.44
C HIS A 40 7.44 4.27 5.73
N PRO A 41 8.55 4.92 6.12
CA PRO A 41 9.26 4.61 7.36
C PRO A 41 8.38 4.76 8.62
N GLU A 42 7.33 5.60 8.57
CA GLU A 42 6.36 5.80 9.64
C GLU A 42 5.58 4.52 10.00
N TYR A 43 5.49 3.54 9.10
CA TYR A 43 4.79 2.27 9.33
C TYR A 43 5.73 1.10 9.65
N HIS A 44 7.05 1.29 9.61
CA HIS A 44 8.01 0.20 9.81
C HIS A 44 7.89 -0.44 11.21
N ALA A 45 7.51 0.33 12.22
CA ALA A 45 7.30 -0.16 13.57
C ALA A 45 6.13 -1.15 13.63
N GLU A 46 5.00 -0.80 13.02
CA GLU A 46 3.83 -1.67 12.87
C GLU A 46 4.15 -2.89 11.99
N LEU A 47 4.87 -2.70 10.88
CA LEU A 47 5.25 -3.78 9.97
C LEU A 47 6.22 -4.79 10.58
N THR A 48 6.93 -4.42 11.65
CA THR A 48 7.86 -5.30 12.37
C THR A 48 7.22 -5.95 13.60
N ASP A 49 6.06 -5.47 14.05
CA ASP A 49 5.35 -6.06 15.20
C ASP A 49 4.34 -7.12 14.75
N PRO A 50 4.53 -8.42 15.10
CA PRO A 50 3.60 -9.48 14.74
C PRO A 50 2.17 -9.29 15.28
N GLN A 51 2.02 -8.52 16.37
CA GLN A 51 0.71 -8.25 16.97
C GLN A 51 -0.05 -7.12 16.26
N SER A 52 0.62 -6.35 15.39
CA SER A 52 0.01 -5.19 14.73
C SER A 52 -1.13 -5.57 13.79
N ALA A 53 -1.10 -6.79 13.22
CA ALA A 53 -2.18 -7.32 12.39
C ALA A 53 -3.50 -7.52 13.14
N SER A 54 -3.46 -7.73 14.46
CA SER A 54 -4.67 -7.89 15.29
C SER A 54 -5.13 -6.61 15.97
N ARG A 55 -4.38 -5.50 15.82
CA ARG A 55 -4.75 -4.22 16.41
C ARG A 55 -5.98 -3.63 15.73
N ASP A 56 -6.77 -2.90 16.51
CA ASP A 56 -7.81 -2.04 15.98
C ASP A 56 -7.25 -0.65 15.69
N TYR A 57 -7.44 -0.19 14.44
CA TYR A 57 -6.99 1.13 13.97
C TYR A 57 -8.23 2.02 13.81
N ALA A 58 -8.91 2.27 14.93
CA ALA A 58 -10.09 3.11 14.96
C ALA A 58 -9.73 4.56 14.63
N VAL A 59 -10.53 5.20 13.78
CA VAL A 59 -10.33 6.59 13.32
C VAL A 59 -10.24 7.57 14.48
N GLU A 60 -10.99 7.31 15.57
CA GLU A 60 -11.01 8.13 16.79
C GLU A 60 -9.66 8.23 17.51
N GLN A 61 -8.73 7.28 17.25
CA GLN A 61 -7.38 7.33 17.83
C GLN A 61 -6.45 8.29 17.07
N GLY A 62 -6.92 8.95 16.00
CA GLY A 62 -6.13 9.88 15.19
C GLY A 62 -4.98 9.21 14.45
N ARG A 63 -4.98 7.87 14.34
CA ARG A 63 -3.94 7.08 13.69
C ARG A 63 -4.42 6.60 12.34
N THR A 64 -3.66 6.89 11.29
CA THR A 64 -3.85 6.29 9.98
C THR A 64 -3.62 4.78 10.07
N ASN A 65 -4.53 3.99 9.51
CA ASN A 65 -4.36 2.54 9.45
C ASN A 65 -3.30 2.20 8.39
N PRO A 66 -2.10 1.69 8.77
CA PRO A 66 -0.99 1.46 7.84
C PRO A 66 -1.36 0.47 6.75
N PHE A 67 -2.10 -0.59 7.12
CA PHE A 67 -2.49 -1.64 6.18
C PHE A 67 -3.50 -1.15 5.15
N LEU A 68 -4.44 -0.30 5.56
CA LEU A 68 -5.38 0.31 4.62
C LEU A 68 -4.63 1.23 3.65
N HIS A 69 -3.76 2.09 4.18
CA HIS A 69 -2.96 3.02 3.38
C HIS A 69 -2.10 2.28 2.34
N LEU A 70 -1.33 1.27 2.76
CA LEU A 70 -0.50 0.47 1.85
C LEU A 70 -1.36 -0.33 0.86
N SER A 71 -2.54 -0.81 1.26
CA SER A 71 -3.47 -1.47 0.32
C SER A 71 -3.94 -0.51 -0.77
N MET A 72 -4.19 0.77 -0.44
CA MET A 72 -4.56 1.78 -1.43
C MET A 72 -3.44 1.99 -2.47
N HIS A 73 -2.17 1.94 -2.07
CA HIS A 73 -1.05 1.99 -3.03
C HIS A 73 -1.11 0.82 -4.03
N LEU A 74 -1.32 -0.40 -3.53
CA LEU A 74 -1.43 -1.58 -4.38
C LEU A 74 -2.65 -1.51 -5.32
N SER A 75 -3.80 -1.05 -4.82
CA SER A 75 -4.99 -0.86 -5.65
C SER A 75 -4.77 0.18 -6.74
N ILE A 76 -4.15 1.32 -6.44
CA ILE A 76 -3.84 2.34 -7.44
C ILE A 76 -2.84 1.79 -8.48
N ALA A 77 -1.80 1.08 -8.04
CA ALA A 77 -0.84 0.45 -8.94
C ALA A 77 -1.54 -0.53 -9.91
N GLU A 78 -2.44 -1.37 -9.40
CA GLU A 78 -3.25 -2.27 -10.22
C GLU A 78 -4.12 -1.49 -11.20
N GLN A 79 -4.91 -0.52 -10.71
CA GLN A 79 -5.79 0.33 -11.51
C GLN A 79 -5.04 1.03 -12.65
N VAL A 80 -3.87 1.61 -12.38
CA VAL A 80 -2.98 2.23 -13.38
C VAL A 80 -2.48 1.18 -14.38
N SER A 81 -2.10 -0.02 -13.90
CA SER A 81 -1.59 -1.10 -14.75
C SER A 81 -2.62 -1.61 -15.75
N ILE A 82 -3.91 -1.63 -15.39
CA ILE A 82 -5.00 -2.09 -16.28
C ILE A 82 -5.79 -0.92 -16.90
N ASP A 83 -5.45 0.32 -16.56
CA ASP A 83 -6.18 1.53 -16.93
C ASP A 83 -7.68 1.46 -16.58
N GLN A 84 -7.98 1.10 -15.33
CA GLN A 84 -9.34 0.98 -14.82
C GLN A 84 -9.50 1.83 -13.55
N PRO A 85 -10.36 2.87 -13.54
CA PRO A 85 -11.21 3.31 -14.65
C PRO A 85 -10.41 3.87 -15.85
N PRO A 86 -10.95 3.81 -17.08
CA PRO A 86 -10.26 4.32 -18.28
C PRO A 86 -9.76 5.75 -18.11
N GLY A 87 -8.50 5.99 -18.46
CA GLY A 87 -7.84 7.29 -18.34
C GLY A 87 -7.08 7.49 -17.03
N ILE A 88 -7.22 6.61 -16.02
CA ILE A 88 -6.46 6.73 -14.77
C ILE A 88 -4.96 6.64 -15.02
N ARG A 89 -4.51 5.80 -15.97
CA ARG A 89 -3.09 5.69 -16.31
C ARG A 89 -2.55 7.02 -16.83
N GLN A 90 -3.29 7.68 -17.73
CA GLN A 90 -2.87 8.98 -18.26
C GLN A 90 -2.83 10.05 -17.15
N ALA A 91 -3.86 10.09 -16.30
CA ALA A 91 -3.90 11.02 -15.17
C ALA A 91 -2.73 10.80 -14.20
N PHE A 92 -2.43 9.53 -13.88
CA PHE A 92 -1.29 9.15 -13.06
C PHE A 92 0.04 9.61 -13.67
N GLU A 93 0.29 9.35 -14.96
CA GLU A 93 1.54 9.77 -15.60
C GLU A 93 1.72 11.31 -15.63
N LEU A 94 0.63 12.06 -15.80
CA LEU A 94 0.64 13.52 -15.71
C LEU A 94 0.98 14.02 -14.31
N LEU A 95 0.49 13.35 -13.25
CA LEU A 95 0.84 13.67 -11.86
C LEU A 95 2.29 13.27 -11.56
N ARG A 96 2.67 12.04 -11.92
CA ARG A 96 4.00 11.46 -11.69
C ARG A 96 5.10 12.30 -12.32
N SER A 97 4.91 12.74 -13.57
CA SER A 97 5.89 13.58 -14.27
C SER A 97 6.16 14.93 -13.58
N LYS A 98 5.24 15.41 -12.74
CA LYS A 98 5.36 16.70 -12.02
C LYS A 98 5.82 16.55 -10.58
N ARG A 99 5.44 15.46 -9.90
CA ARG A 99 5.58 15.32 -8.45
C ARG A 99 6.38 14.10 -8.00
N GLY A 100 6.68 13.19 -8.91
CA GLY A 100 7.19 11.86 -8.59
C GLY A 100 6.06 10.86 -8.31
N GLU A 101 6.43 9.59 -8.25
CA GLU A 101 5.49 8.46 -8.16
C GLU A 101 4.76 8.40 -6.82
N HIS A 102 5.49 8.56 -5.71
CA HIS A 102 4.90 8.54 -4.37
C HIS A 102 3.83 9.61 -4.18
N GLU A 103 4.15 10.87 -4.51
CA GLU A 103 3.22 11.99 -4.42
C GLU A 103 2.05 11.88 -5.41
N ALA A 104 2.26 11.24 -6.56
CA ALA A 104 1.17 10.98 -7.51
C ALA A 104 0.16 9.97 -6.93
N HIS A 105 0.63 8.92 -6.24
CA HIS A 105 -0.26 8.00 -5.54
C HIS A 105 -1.05 8.71 -4.43
N HIS A 106 -0.39 9.51 -3.60
CA HIS A 106 -1.08 10.28 -2.54
C HIS A 106 -2.14 11.23 -3.10
N ALA A 107 -1.85 11.95 -4.18
CA ALA A 107 -2.84 12.83 -4.81
C ALA A 107 -4.07 12.03 -5.33
N ILE A 108 -3.86 10.83 -5.87
CA ILE A 108 -4.98 9.97 -6.29
C ILE A 108 -5.76 9.47 -5.06
N MET A 109 -5.09 9.08 -3.97
CA MET A 109 -5.75 8.65 -2.74
C MET A 109 -6.61 9.74 -2.11
N GLU A 110 -6.12 10.99 -2.08
CA GLU A 110 -6.85 12.13 -1.55
C GLU A 110 -8.20 12.28 -2.26
N CYS A 111 -8.22 12.17 -3.60
CA CYS A 111 -9.45 12.21 -4.40
C CYS A 111 -10.39 11.00 -4.19
N LEU A 112 -9.90 9.88 -3.66
CA LEU A 112 -10.75 8.73 -3.30
C LEU A 112 -11.35 8.86 -1.89
N GLY A 113 -10.79 9.73 -1.05
CA GLY A 113 -11.27 10.00 0.31
C GLY A 113 -12.32 11.12 0.39
N GLU A 114 -12.47 11.91 -0.67
CA GLU A 114 -13.53 12.92 -0.86
C GLU A 114 -14.85 12.28 -1.36
#